data_AF-A0A2I0QEQ7-F1
#
_entry.id   AF-A0A2I0QEQ7-F1
#
_cell.length_a   1.000
_cell.length_b   1.000
_cell.length_c   1.000
_cell.angle_alpha   90.00
_cell.angle_beta   90.00
_cell.angle_gamma   90.00
#
_symmetry.space_group_name_H-M   'P 1'
#
loop_
_entity.id
_entity.type
_entity.pdbx_description
1 polymer ?
#
loop_
_entity_poly.entity_id
_entity_poly.type
_entity_poly.pdbx_seq_one_letter_code
_entity_poly.pdbx_strand_id
1 'polypeptide(L)'
;MWASRFIITAINEKWALTTATTITGFATSVIACGCEGGTDKILSPEESPDRRPGARIIFCITSPKKDVAVNMEHLLINRVGQCVLTSPTAACYNAINPAPETIPVSVGGKLKFFGDGFQISKRLPSISNGKEARRFWRIPIMEGEFLCEDTFHIQKAFGGGNFLVVGKNVESVLEACERAITEMKKVENVIMPFPGGVVRSGSKVGSKYAALKASTNDAFCPTLKAQSKNSSLKEGENCV
;
A
#
# COMPACT_ATOMS: atom_id res chain seq x y z
N MET A 1 -8.70 -6.18 -8.70
CA MET A 1 -7.27 -5.92 -8.47
C MET A 1 -6.67 -7.08 -7.67
N TRP A 2 -5.37 -7.04 -7.43
CA TRP A 2 -4.66 -7.99 -6.59
C TRP A 2 -3.92 -7.24 -5.49
N ALA A 3 -3.89 -7.79 -4.28
CA ALA A 3 -3.23 -7.18 -3.15
C ALA A 3 -2.26 -8.14 -2.46
N SER A 4 -1.16 -7.59 -1.95
CA SER A 4 -0.32 -8.22 -0.94
C SER A 4 -0.38 -7.38 0.34
N ARG A 5 -0.38 -8.05 1.49
CA ARG A 5 -0.40 -7.42 2.80
C ARG A 5 0.75 -7.99 3.63
N PHE A 6 1.48 -7.09 4.26
CA PHE A 6 2.68 -7.43 5.02
C PHE A 6 2.83 -6.52 6.23
N ILE A 7 3.64 -6.96 7.19
CA ILE A 7 3.93 -6.25 8.42
C ILE A 7 5.39 -5.84 8.39
N ILE A 8 5.62 -4.58 8.75
CA ILE A 8 6.94 -4.05 9.06
C ILE A 8 6.99 -3.83 10.56
N THR A 9 8.05 -4.25 11.22
CA THR A 9 8.31 -3.94 12.63
C THR A 9 9.65 -3.22 12.76
N ALA A 10 9.80 -2.43 13.82
CA ALA A 10 11.03 -1.69 14.11
C ALA A 10 11.23 -1.59 15.62
N ILE A 11 12.38 -1.06 16.08
CA ILE A 11 12.70 -0.93 17.51
C ILE A 11 11.68 -0.08 18.29
N ASN A 12 11.04 0.88 17.63
CA ASN A 12 9.99 1.72 18.20
C ASN A 12 9.02 2.21 17.12
N GLU A 13 7.91 2.81 17.55
CA GLU A 13 6.86 3.30 16.66
C GLU A 13 7.38 4.35 15.66
N LYS A 14 8.28 5.25 16.08
CA LYS A 14 8.87 6.26 15.20
C LYS A 14 9.52 5.62 13.97
N TRP A 15 10.34 4.60 14.14
CA TRP A 15 11.01 3.93 13.02
C TRP A 15 10.07 3.04 12.21
N ALA A 16 9.08 2.42 12.85
CA ALA A 16 8.04 1.66 12.13
C ALA A 16 7.23 2.58 11.20
N LEU A 17 6.79 3.75 11.71
CA LEU A 17 6.06 4.75 10.94
C LEU A 17 6.92 5.41 9.86
N THR A 18 8.19 5.66 10.15
CA THR A 18 9.14 6.19 9.15
C THR A 18 9.27 5.21 7.98
N THR A 19 9.47 3.93 8.29
CA THR A 19 9.59 2.88 7.27
C THR A 19 8.29 2.73 6.48
N ALA A 20 7.14 2.70 7.16
CA ALA A 20 5.81 2.64 6.56
C ALA A 20 5.58 3.82 5.59
N THR A 21 5.88 5.03 6.02
CA THR A 21 5.76 6.25 5.20
C THR A 21 6.63 6.17 3.95
N THR A 22 7.91 5.77 4.12
CA THR A 22 8.87 5.65 3.02
C THR A 22 8.42 4.60 2.00
N ILE A 23 8.03 3.40 2.44
CA ILE A 23 7.64 2.34 1.51
C ILE A 23 6.35 2.66 0.76
N THR A 24 5.38 3.33 1.40
CA THR A 24 4.11 3.72 0.77
C THR A 24 4.19 5.03 -0.02
N GLY A 25 5.35 5.71 -0.04
CA GLY A 25 5.57 6.90 -0.87
C GLY A 25 5.45 6.60 -2.36
N PHE A 26 5.01 7.56 -3.18
CA PHE A 26 4.82 7.38 -4.63
C PHE A 26 4.01 6.11 -4.99
N ALA A 27 2.86 5.91 -4.33
CA ALA A 27 1.98 4.75 -4.52
C ALA A 27 0.50 5.15 -4.52
N THR A 28 0.16 6.26 -5.19
CA THR A 28 -1.21 6.82 -5.14
C THR A 28 -2.17 6.21 -6.14
N SER A 29 -1.67 5.80 -7.31
CA SER A 29 -2.48 5.22 -8.37
C SER A 29 -1.67 4.25 -9.23
N VAL A 30 -2.27 3.09 -9.51
CA VAL A 30 -1.69 2.08 -10.41
C VAL A 30 -1.40 2.60 -11.82
N ILE A 31 -2.00 3.72 -12.23
CA ILE A 31 -1.86 4.29 -13.59
C ILE A 31 -0.42 4.74 -13.88
N ALA A 32 0.23 5.40 -12.91
CA ALA A 32 1.54 6.02 -13.11
C ALA A 32 2.54 5.75 -11.97
N CYS A 33 2.08 5.33 -10.78
CA CYS A 33 2.96 4.96 -9.67
C CYS A 33 3.34 3.48 -9.68
N GLY A 34 2.71 2.66 -10.53
CA GLY A 34 2.92 1.21 -10.61
C GLY A 34 2.16 0.40 -9.55
N CYS A 35 1.77 1.02 -8.42
CA CYS A 35 0.90 0.42 -7.42
C CYS A 35 0.04 1.47 -6.71
N GLU A 36 -0.98 0.99 -6.01
CA GLU A 36 -1.65 1.71 -4.92
C GLU A 36 -1.15 1.13 -3.60
N GLY A 37 -0.75 1.99 -2.66
CA GLY A 37 -0.17 1.54 -1.41
C GLY A 37 -0.51 2.43 -0.24
N GLY A 38 -0.60 1.82 0.95
CA GLY A 38 -0.90 2.55 2.17
C GLY A 38 -0.73 1.71 3.42
N THR A 39 -0.66 2.41 4.54
CA THR A 39 -0.71 1.82 5.86
C THR A 39 -2.16 1.51 6.23
N ASP A 40 -2.44 0.25 6.48
CA ASP A 40 -3.74 -0.26 6.93
C ASP A 40 -3.89 -0.08 8.44
N LYS A 41 -2.90 -0.51 9.23
CA LYS A 41 -2.98 -0.48 10.70
C LYS A 41 -1.61 -0.26 11.34
N ILE A 42 -1.56 0.55 12.41
CA ILE A 42 -0.40 0.60 13.31
C ILE A 42 -0.56 -0.50 14.36
N LEU A 43 0.49 -1.27 14.56
CA LEU A 43 0.48 -2.46 15.40
C LEU A 43 1.23 -2.19 16.70
N SER A 44 0.57 -2.53 17.80
CA SER A 44 1.24 -2.71 19.09
C SER A 44 2.22 -3.89 19.03
N PRO A 45 3.21 -3.96 19.94
CA PRO A 45 4.07 -5.13 20.09
C PRO A 45 3.29 -6.46 20.20
N GLU A 46 2.11 -6.45 20.80
CA GLU A 46 1.31 -7.66 21.02
C GLU A 46 0.71 -8.22 19.74
N GLU A 47 0.49 -7.36 18.75
CA GLU A 47 -0.10 -7.72 17.45
C GLU A 47 0.94 -8.11 16.40
N SER A 48 2.23 -7.90 16.67
CA SER A 48 3.30 -8.13 15.71
C SER A 48 4.00 -9.49 15.90
N PRO A 49 4.58 -10.07 14.83
CA PRO A 49 5.19 -11.40 14.91
C PRO A 49 6.42 -11.50 15.82
N ASP A 50 7.13 -10.40 16.06
CA ASP A 50 8.40 -10.36 16.80
C ASP A 50 8.34 -9.53 18.08
N ARG A 51 7.13 -9.17 18.55
CA ARG A 51 6.91 -8.40 19.77
C ARG A 51 7.53 -7.00 19.76
N ARG A 52 7.59 -6.38 18.58
CA ARG A 52 8.02 -4.98 18.42
C ARG A 52 6.93 -4.12 17.79
N PRO A 53 6.91 -2.80 18.01
CA PRO A 53 5.98 -1.91 17.31
C PRO A 53 6.08 -2.06 15.79
N GLY A 54 4.96 -1.93 15.10
CA GLY A 54 4.91 -2.18 13.66
C GLY A 54 3.81 -1.45 12.91
N ALA A 55 3.76 -1.70 11.61
CA ALA A 55 2.73 -1.22 10.71
C ALA A 55 2.36 -2.31 9.70
N ARG A 56 1.07 -2.53 9.49
CA ARG A 56 0.53 -3.40 8.45
C ARG A 56 0.33 -2.56 7.18
N ILE A 57 0.97 -2.98 6.10
CA ILE A 57 0.97 -2.31 4.80
C ILE A 57 0.18 -3.15 3.81
N ILE A 58 -0.57 -2.48 2.94
CA ILE A 58 -1.23 -3.09 1.79
C ILE A 58 -0.69 -2.45 0.52
N PHE A 59 -0.32 -3.30 -0.44
CA PHE A 59 -0.06 -2.90 -1.83
C PHE A 59 -1.03 -3.59 -2.78
N CYS A 60 -1.59 -2.79 -3.68
CA CYS A 60 -2.54 -3.20 -4.70
C CYS A 60 -1.97 -2.93 -6.10
N ILE A 61 -2.17 -3.88 -7.02
CA ILE A 61 -1.85 -3.73 -8.44
C ILE A 61 -3.02 -4.15 -9.32
N THR A 62 -3.06 -3.59 -10.53
CA THR A 62 -3.89 -4.09 -11.63
C THR A 62 -2.99 -4.87 -12.59
N SER A 63 -3.21 -6.18 -12.68
CA SER A 63 -2.43 -7.08 -13.53
C SER A 63 -3.31 -8.23 -14.03
N PRO A 64 -3.11 -8.73 -15.26
CA PRO A 64 -3.68 -10.01 -15.70
C PRO A 64 -3.28 -11.13 -14.74
N LYS A 65 -4.15 -12.13 -14.56
CA LYS A 65 -3.93 -13.25 -13.63
C LYS A 65 -2.62 -14.00 -13.89
N LYS A 66 -2.22 -14.16 -15.15
CA LYS A 66 -0.97 -14.86 -15.53
C LYS A 66 0.30 -14.11 -15.12
N ASP A 67 0.24 -12.79 -15.00
CA ASP A 67 1.42 -11.93 -14.77
C ASP A 67 1.45 -11.39 -13.32
N VAL A 68 0.39 -11.62 -12.53
CA VAL A 68 0.26 -11.03 -11.17
C VAL A 68 1.42 -11.42 -10.25
N ALA A 69 1.86 -12.68 -10.29
CA ALA A 69 2.94 -13.16 -9.44
C ALA A 69 4.24 -12.41 -9.75
N VAL A 70 4.62 -12.34 -11.02
CA VAL A 70 5.84 -11.65 -11.48
C VAL A 70 5.78 -10.16 -11.15
N ASN A 71 4.67 -9.50 -11.46
CA ASN A 71 4.52 -8.05 -11.28
C ASN A 71 4.51 -7.65 -9.79
N MET A 72 3.82 -8.40 -8.94
CA MET A 72 3.80 -8.14 -7.50
C MET A 72 5.12 -8.52 -6.83
N GLU A 73 5.76 -9.63 -7.22
CA GLU A 73 7.09 -10.02 -6.71
C GLU A 73 8.10 -8.92 -7.01
N HIS A 74 8.16 -8.44 -8.26
CA HIS A 74 9.04 -7.35 -8.65
C HIS A 74 8.76 -6.05 -7.86
N LEU A 75 7.49 -5.68 -7.69
CA LEU A 75 7.12 -4.53 -6.87
C LEU A 75 7.59 -4.68 -5.42
N LEU A 76 7.31 -5.82 -4.78
CA LEU A 76 7.65 -6.07 -3.38
C LEU A 76 9.16 -6.13 -3.18
N ILE A 77 9.93 -6.77 -4.07
CA ILE A 77 11.39 -6.79 -4.00
C ILE A 77 11.94 -5.37 -4.06
N ASN A 78 11.50 -4.55 -5.01
CA ASN A 78 11.99 -3.18 -5.14
C ASN A 78 11.63 -2.34 -3.91
N ARG A 79 10.39 -2.41 -3.45
CA ARG A 79 9.88 -1.61 -2.34
C ARG A 79 10.47 -2.05 -1.00
N VAL A 80 10.44 -3.35 -0.69
CA VAL A 80 11.02 -3.88 0.55
C VAL A 80 12.54 -3.74 0.54
N GLY A 81 13.20 -4.03 -0.59
CA GLY A 81 14.66 -3.94 -0.72
C GLY A 81 15.21 -2.52 -0.64
N GLN A 82 14.47 -1.51 -1.12
CA GLN A 82 14.95 -0.11 -1.15
C GLN A 82 14.37 0.77 -0.04
N CYS A 83 13.31 0.32 0.64
CA CYS A 83 12.68 1.11 1.71
C CYS A 83 12.70 0.42 3.07
N VAL A 84 12.63 -0.91 3.15
CA VAL A 84 12.56 -1.62 4.45
C VAL A 84 13.92 -2.17 4.84
N LEU A 85 14.61 -2.89 3.95
CA LEU A 85 15.96 -3.39 4.19
C LEU A 85 16.93 -2.27 4.58
N THR A 86 16.75 -1.08 4.00
CA THR A 86 17.57 0.12 4.24
C THR A 86 17.11 0.93 5.45
N SER A 87 15.93 0.65 6.01
CA SER A 87 15.41 1.37 7.18
C SER A 87 15.98 0.80 8.47
N PRO A 88 16.44 1.65 9.41
CA PRO A 88 17.01 1.20 10.67
C PRO A 88 16.08 0.29 11.45
N THR A 89 16.61 -0.83 11.95
CA THR A 89 15.97 -1.82 12.80
C THR A 89 14.80 -2.58 12.17
N ALA A 90 14.50 -2.35 10.90
CA ALA A 90 13.28 -2.86 10.30
C ALA A 90 13.34 -4.38 10.06
N ALA A 91 12.20 -5.07 10.22
CA ALA A 91 12.00 -6.44 9.76
C ALA A 91 10.70 -6.54 8.97
N CYS A 92 10.58 -7.53 8.07
CA CYS A 92 9.45 -7.64 7.16
C CYS A 92 8.82 -9.04 7.14
N TYR A 93 7.50 -9.10 7.29
CA TYR A 93 6.74 -10.34 7.45
C TYR A 93 5.53 -10.36 6.52
N ASN A 94 5.23 -11.50 5.93
CA ASN A 94 3.96 -11.72 5.26
C ASN A 94 2.81 -11.65 6.27
N ALA A 95 1.69 -11.06 5.84
CA ALA A 95 0.49 -10.89 6.67
C ALA A 95 -0.78 -11.41 5.99
N ILE A 96 -0.64 -12.31 5.01
CA ILE A 96 -1.74 -13.08 4.42
C ILE A 96 -1.52 -14.55 4.76
N ASN A 97 -2.52 -15.20 5.34
CA ASN A 97 -2.42 -16.62 5.63
C ASN A 97 -2.38 -17.42 4.31
N PRO A 98 -1.45 -18.38 4.16
CA PRO A 98 -1.44 -19.25 2.99
C PRO A 98 -2.77 -19.99 2.84
N ALA A 99 -3.36 -19.93 1.65
CA ALA A 99 -4.58 -20.64 1.29
C ALA A 99 -4.60 -20.98 -0.21
N PRO A 100 -5.38 -21.97 -0.67
CA PRO A 100 -5.41 -22.39 -2.09
C PRO A 100 -5.71 -21.26 -3.10
N GLU A 101 -6.45 -20.24 -2.69
CA GLU A 101 -6.83 -19.08 -3.49
C GLU A 101 -5.76 -17.98 -3.52
N THR A 102 -4.74 -18.07 -2.66
CA THR A 102 -3.64 -17.12 -2.59
C THR A 102 -2.48 -17.56 -3.49
N ILE A 103 -1.72 -16.59 -3.98
CA ILE A 103 -0.57 -16.83 -4.87
C ILE A 103 0.71 -16.51 -4.08
N PRO A 104 1.61 -17.48 -3.85
CA PRO A 104 2.88 -17.23 -3.17
C PRO A 104 3.90 -16.58 -4.12
N VAL A 105 4.71 -15.67 -3.58
CA VAL A 105 5.87 -15.05 -4.24
C VAL A 105 7.05 -14.97 -3.29
N SER A 106 8.28 -15.09 -3.81
CA SER A 106 9.49 -15.14 -3.00
C SER A 106 10.11 -13.75 -2.87
N VAL A 107 9.86 -13.07 -1.75
CA VAL A 107 10.40 -11.73 -1.50
C VAL A 107 11.72 -11.84 -0.73
N GLY A 108 11.69 -12.38 0.49
CA GLY A 108 12.91 -12.59 1.27
C GLY A 108 13.88 -13.53 0.56
N GLY A 109 13.37 -14.55 -0.13
CA GLY A 109 14.20 -15.49 -0.90
C GLY A 109 14.97 -14.86 -2.06
N LYS A 110 14.51 -13.71 -2.58
CA LYS A 110 15.20 -12.91 -3.60
C LYS A 110 16.09 -11.84 -2.96
N LEU A 111 15.62 -11.18 -1.90
CA LEU A 111 16.41 -10.17 -1.18
C LEU A 111 17.63 -10.76 -0.48
N LYS A 112 17.60 -12.05 -0.10
CA LYS A 112 18.70 -12.72 0.59
C LYS A 112 20.05 -12.65 -0.13
N PHE A 113 20.05 -12.52 -1.45
CA PHE A 113 21.28 -12.45 -2.25
C PHE A 113 22.07 -11.18 -1.98
N PHE A 114 21.46 -10.15 -1.38
CA PHE A 114 22.18 -8.98 -0.87
C PHE A 114 23.20 -9.35 0.22
N GLY A 115 22.98 -10.46 0.94
CA GLY A 115 23.91 -10.98 1.93
C GLY A 115 25.15 -11.65 1.34
N ASP A 116 25.31 -11.70 0.01
CA ASP A 116 26.51 -12.16 -0.71
C ASP A 116 27.06 -13.52 -0.25
N GLY A 117 26.16 -14.47 0.03
CA GLY A 117 26.52 -15.81 0.49
C GLY A 117 26.57 -15.99 2.01
N PHE A 118 26.52 -14.90 2.78
CA PHE A 118 26.56 -14.92 4.24
C PHE A 118 25.17 -15.00 4.89
N GLN A 119 24.09 -14.93 4.10
CA GLN A 119 22.72 -15.04 4.60
C GLN A 119 22.42 -16.42 5.23
N ILE A 120 21.63 -16.43 6.30
CA ILE A 120 21.24 -17.66 7.02
C ILE A 120 19.72 -17.86 6.94
N SER A 121 19.29 -19.07 6.58
CA SER A 121 17.87 -19.45 6.64
C SER A 121 17.48 -19.94 8.03
N LYS A 122 16.29 -19.56 8.49
CA LYS A 122 15.64 -20.13 9.68
C LYS A 122 14.23 -20.58 9.35
N ARG A 123 13.78 -21.69 9.94
CA ARG A 123 12.38 -22.13 9.89
C ARG A 123 11.84 -22.06 11.31
N LEU A 124 10.74 -21.34 11.50
CA LEU A 124 10.08 -21.19 12.79
C LEU A 124 8.64 -21.73 12.70
N PRO A 125 8.12 -22.33 13.78
CA PRO A 125 6.71 -22.70 13.83
C PRO A 125 5.81 -21.48 13.58
N SER A 126 4.72 -21.66 12.83
CA SER A 126 3.72 -20.61 12.67
C SER A 126 2.91 -20.43 13.96
N ILE A 127 2.69 -19.19 14.36
CA ILE A 127 1.79 -18.80 15.46
C ILE A 127 0.35 -18.52 14.98
N SER A 128 0.12 -18.45 13.66
CA SER A 128 -1.23 -18.35 13.07
C SER A 128 -1.73 -19.72 12.64
N ASN A 129 -3.06 -19.87 12.47
CA ASN A 129 -3.82 -21.12 12.22
C ASN A 129 -3.38 -22.03 11.04
N GLY A 130 -2.24 -21.76 10.40
CA GLY A 130 -1.56 -22.68 9.48
C GLY A 130 -0.54 -23.54 10.22
N LYS A 131 -0.57 -24.86 9.98
CA LYS A 131 0.36 -25.82 10.60
C LYS A 131 1.79 -25.78 10.05
N GLU A 132 2.05 -24.99 9.01
CA GLU A 132 3.34 -24.99 8.31
C GLU A 132 4.36 -24.04 8.95
N ALA A 133 5.61 -24.50 9.02
CA ALA A 133 6.71 -23.67 9.51
C ALA A 133 6.99 -22.54 8.51
N ARG A 134 7.07 -21.31 9.02
CA ARG A 134 7.44 -20.12 8.24
C ARG A 134 8.96 -20.07 8.05
N ARG A 135 9.42 -19.72 6.85
CA ARG A 135 10.84 -19.58 6.54
C ARG A 135 11.24 -18.10 6.55
N PHE A 136 12.36 -17.81 7.18
CA PHE A 136 12.95 -16.48 7.28
C PHE A 136 14.39 -16.47 6.80
N TRP A 137 14.84 -15.32 6.32
CA TRP A 137 16.23 -15.03 5.98
C TRP A 137 16.77 -13.97 6.93
N ARG A 138 17.93 -14.25 7.52
CA ARG A 138 18.76 -13.29 8.23
C ARG A 138 19.86 -12.84 7.28
N ILE A 139 19.79 -11.58 6.86
CA ILE A 139 20.67 -11.02 5.84
C ILE A 139 21.64 -10.09 6.57
N PRO A 140 22.96 -10.37 6.57
CA PRO A 140 23.91 -9.50 7.26
C PRO A 140 23.99 -8.13 6.57
N ILE A 141 23.93 -7.07 7.37
CA ILE A 141 23.99 -5.67 6.95
C ILE A 141 24.80 -4.86 7.98
N MET A 142 25.08 -3.57 7.71
CA MET A 142 25.89 -2.73 8.60
C MET A 142 25.34 -2.63 10.04
N GLU A 143 24.02 -2.61 10.20
CA GLU A 143 23.38 -2.53 11.53
C GLU A 143 23.46 -3.86 12.30
N GLY A 144 23.70 -4.98 11.60
CA GLY A 144 23.59 -6.32 12.14
C GLY A 144 22.91 -7.23 11.12
N GLU A 145 21.62 -7.48 11.28
CA GLU A 145 20.86 -8.38 10.40
C GLU A 145 19.50 -7.79 10.00
N PHE A 146 19.18 -7.86 8.72
CA PHE A 146 17.83 -7.66 8.22
C PHE A 146 17.09 -9.01 8.21
N LEU A 147 16.00 -9.10 8.98
CA LEU A 147 15.12 -10.26 9.02
C LEU A 147 13.94 -10.08 8.05
N CYS A 148 13.82 -10.99 7.10
CA CYS A 148 12.73 -10.98 6.11
C CYS A 148 12.15 -12.37 5.90
N GLU A 149 10.83 -12.49 5.90
CA GLU A 149 10.16 -13.74 5.54
C GLU A 149 10.38 -14.11 4.07
N ASP A 150 10.55 -15.40 3.80
CA ASP A 150 10.84 -15.90 2.46
C ASP A 150 9.71 -15.63 1.47
N THR A 151 8.48 -15.96 1.88
CA THR A 151 7.31 -16.01 0.99
C THR A 151 6.23 -15.04 1.45
N PHE A 152 5.78 -14.22 0.51
CA PHE A 152 4.65 -13.31 0.67
C PHE A 152 3.50 -13.82 -0.17
N HIS A 153 2.27 -13.57 0.27
CA HIS A 153 1.09 -14.02 -0.46
C HIS A 153 0.36 -12.86 -1.11
N ILE A 154 -0.35 -13.20 -2.18
CA ILE A 154 -1.18 -12.29 -2.97
C ILE A 154 -2.59 -12.84 -2.97
N GLN A 155 -3.58 -11.97 -2.81
CA GLN A 155 -5.00 -12.33 -2.89
C GLN A 155 -5.76 -11.36 -3.80
N LYS A 156 -6.98 -11.73 -4.18
CA LYS A 156 -7.88 -10.80 -4.87
C LYS A 156 -8.26 -9.64 -3.94
N ALA A 157 -8.37 -8.46 -4.52
CA ALA A 157 -8.78 -7.26 -3.81
C ALA A 157 -9.65 -6.35 -4.67
N PHE A 158 -10.44 -5.52 -3.97
CA PHE A 158 -11.24 -4.45 -4.55
C PHE A 158 -10.53 -3.12 -4.34
N GLY A 159 -10.82 -2.16 -5.21
CA GLY A 159 -10.47 -0.77 -4.99
C GLY A 159 -11.06 0.09 -6.09
N GLY A 160 -10.83 1.39 -5.96
CA GLY A 160 -11.65 2.39 -6.63
C GLY A 160 -13.01 2.63 -5.97
N GLY A 161 -13.28 2.04 -4.79
CA GLY A 161 -14.41 2.47 -3.96
C GLY A 161 -14.18 3.93 -3.54
N ASN A 162 -15.13 4.81 -3.86
CA ASN A 162 -15.01 6.24 -3.63
C ASN A 162 -16.38 6.90 -3.44
N PHE A 163 -16.36 8.10 -2.88
CA PHE A 163 -17.47 9.04 -2.88
C PHE A 163 -16.90 10.45 -3.05
N LEU A 164 -17.71 11.38 -3.54
CA LEU A 164 -17.33 12.78 -3.70
C LEU A 164 -17.93 13.63 -2.57
N VAL A 165 -17.18 14.61 -2.08
CA VAL A 165 -17.65 15.57 -1.08
C VAL A 165 -17.77 16.92 -1.76
N VAL A 166 -19.00 17.35 -2.01
CA VAL A 166 -19.26 18.60 -2.74
C VAL A 166 -19.67 19.68 -1.75
N GLY A 167 -19.09 20.87 -1.87
CA GLY A 167 -19.35 21.97 -0.93
C GLY A 167 -19.03 23.35 -1.46
N LYS A 168 -19.17 24.34 -0.58
CA LYS A 168 -19.14 25.77 -0.94
C LYS A 168 -17.75 26.37 -1.15
N ASN A 169 -16.73 25.79 -0.55
CA ASN A 169 -15.35 26.26 -0.61
C ASN A 169 -14.38 25.14 -0.22
N VAL A 170 -13.09 25.37 -0.46
CA VAL A 170 -12.02 24.38 -0.22
C VAL A 170 -11.92 24.01 1.25
N GLU A 171 -12.05 25.00 2.14
CA GLU A 171 -11.88 24.82 3.58
C GLU A 171 -12.92 23.84 4.14
N SER A 172 -14.20 24.06 3.84
CA SER A 172 -15.29 23.19 4.34
C SER A 172 -15.27 21.78 3.74
N VAL A 173 -14.90 21.65 2.46
CA VAL A 173 -14.79 20.34 1.81
C VAL A 173 -13.59 19.55 2.34
N LEU A 174 -12.44 20.20 2.48
CA LEU A 174 -11.24 19.54 3.00
C LEU A 174 -11.45 19.11 4.46
N GLU A 175 -12.03 19.95 5.31
CA GLU A 175 -12.35 19.60 6.69
C GLU A 175 -13.28 18.37 6.76
N ALA A 176 -14.31 18.31 5.92
CA ALA A 176 -15.20 17.16 5.84
C ALA A 176 -14.46 15.88 5.38
N CYS A 177 -13.57 16.01 4.39
CA CYS A 177 -12.71 14.91 3.93
C CYS A 177 -11.76 14.43 5.02
N GLU A 178 -11.09 15.32 5.76
CA GLU A 178 -10.18 14.96 6.85
C GLU A 178 -10.89 14.22 7.99
N ARG A 179 -12.12 14.64 8.32
CA ARG A 179 -12.97 13.93 9.29
C ARG A 179 -13.34 12.54 8.78
N ALA A 180 -13.71 12.41 7.49
CA ALA A 180 -14.00 11.11 6.88
C ALA A 180 -12.77 10.18 6.90
N ILE A 181 -11.58 10.69 6.56
CA ILE A 181 -10.33 9.92 6.58
C ILE A 181 -9.99 9.45 8.00
N THR A 182 -10.21 10.27 9.01
CA THR A 182 -9.99 9.90 10.42
C THR A 182 -10.81 8.66 10.80
N GLU A 183 -12.07 8.58 10.38
CA GLU A 183 -12.92 7.41 10.66
C GLU A 183 -12.57 6.22 9.77
N MET A 184 -12.31 6.46 8.48
CA MET A 184 -11.96 5.39 7.53
C MET A 184 -10.66 4.67 7.93
N LYS A 185 -9.68 5.36 8.54
CA LYS A 185 -8.44 4.77 9.06
C LYS A 185 -8.65 3.77 10.20
N LYS A 186 -9.84 3.75 10.82
CA LYS A 186 -10.17 2.76 11.86
C LYS A 186 -10.67 1.43 11.27
N VAL A 187 -11.00 1.42 9.97
CA VAL A 187 -11.50 0.23 9.28
C VAL A 187 -10.32 -0.63 8.86
N GLU A 188 -10.23 -1.85 9.39
CA GLU A 188 -9.18 -2.78 9.01
C GLU A 188 -9.32 -3.23 7.54
N ASN A 189 -8.16 -3.47 6.91
CA ASN A 189 -8.02 -3.97 5.54
C ASN A 189 -8.42 -2.96 4.47
N VAL A 190 -8.38 -1.68 4.82
CA VAL A 190 -8.67 -0.56 3.93
C VAL A 190 -7.46 0.37 3.90
N ILE A 191 -7.15 0.91 2.72
CA ILE A 191 -6.15 1.95 2.55
C ILE A 191 -6.74 3.09 1.72
N MET A 192 -6.24 4.30 1.97
CA MET A 192 -6.57 5.49 1.19
C MET A 192 -5.27 5.97 0.55
N PRO A 193 -4.92 5.47 -0.66
CA PRO A 193 -3.56 5.57 -1.21
C PRO A 193 -3.16 6.98 -1.65
N PHE A 194 -4.12 7.89 -1.81
CA PHE A 194 -3.86 9.26 -2.20
C PHE A 194 -3.26 10.10 -1.05
N PRO A 195 -2.64 11.26 -1.34
CA PRO A 195 -2.04 12.10 -0.30
C PRO A 195 -3.06 12.49 0.77
N GLY A 196 -2.75 12.17 2.03
CA GLY A 196 -3.69 12.38 3.15
C GLY A 196 -4.99 11.57 3.06
N GLY A 197 -5.09 10.65 2.09
CA GLY A 197 -6.28 9.88 1.76
C GLY A 197 -7.29 10.59 0.84
N VAL A 198 -6.99 11.81 0.36
CA VAL A 198 -7.95 12.66 -0.35
C VAL A 198 -7.51 12.90 -1.80
N VAL A 199 -8.48 12.93 -2.73
CA VAL A 199 -8.24 13.18 -4.16
C VAL A 199 -8.81 14.55 -4.54
N ARG A 200 -7.94 15.52 -4.83
CA ARG A 200 -8.38 16.85 -5.32
C ARG A 200 -8.58 16.95 -6.83
N SER A 201 -8.01 16.02 -7.60
CA SER A 201 -7.84 16.20 -9.05
C SER A 201 -9.00 15.66 -9.88
N GLY A 202 -9.69 14.62 -9.40
CA GLY A 202 -10.81 13.95 -10.08
C GLY A 202 -10.52 13.55 -11.54
N SER A 203 -10.39 12.25 -11.83
CA SER A 203 -10.18 11.78 -13.21
C SER A 203 -11.41 11.11 -13.81
N LYS A 204 -11.60 11.30 -15.12
CA LYS A 204 -12.49 10.47 -15.95
C LYS A 204 -11.67 9.58 -16.87
N VAL A 205 -12.28 8.50 -17.34
CA VAL A 205 -11.69 7.60 -18.34
C VAL A 205 -11.63 8.32 -19.69
N GLY A 206 -10.48 8.20 -20.36
CA GLY A 206 -10.24 8.80 -21.67
C GLY A 206 -9.84 10.28 -21.60
N SER A 207 -9.52 10.82 -22.78
CA SER A 207 -9.07 12.19 -22.96
C SER A 207 -9.33 12.63 -24.39
N LYS A 208 -9.49 13.94 -24.62
CA LYS A 208 -9.45 14.51 -25.97
C LYS A 208 -8.08 14.37 -26.63
N TYR A 209 -7.03 14.20 -25.82
CA TYR A 209 -5.66 13.95 -26.29
C TYR A 209 -5.41 12.45 -26.26
N ALA A 210 -5.29 11.83 -27.44
CA ALA A 210 -5.24 10.37 -27.61
C ALA A 210 -4.13 9.65 -26.83
N ALA A 211 -3.03 10.35 -26.52
CA ALA A 211 -1.92 9.80 -25.73
C ALA A 211 -2.27 9.59 -24.25
N LEU A 212 -3.34 10.20 -23.75
CA LEU A 212 -3.70 10.17 -22.32
C LEU A 212 -4.84 9.17 -22.06
N LYS A 213 -4.60 8.23 -21.13
CA LYS A 213 -5.59 7.24 -20.68
C LYS A 213 -6.67 7.84 -19.77
N ALA A 214 -6.36 8.94 -19.09
CA ALA A 214 -7.26 9.63 -18.18
C ALA A 214 -7.08 11.14 -18.32
N SER A 215 -8.12 11.89 -18.00
CA SER A 215 -8.12 13.35 -17.99
C SER A 215 -8.96 13.88 -16.84
N THR A 216 -8.94 15.20 -16.61
CA THR A 216 -9.78 15.84 -15.58
C THR A 216 -11.25 15.51 -15.80
N ASN A 217 -11.97 15.27 -14.70
CA ASN A 217 -13.40 15.05 -14.72
C ASN A 217 -14.13 16.40 -14.76
N ASP A 218 -14.25 16.98 -15.95
CA ASP A 218 -14.83 18.31 -16.17
C ASP A 218 -16.27 18.46 -15.66
N ALA A 219 -17.01 17.35 -15.52
CA ALA A 219 -18.33 17.36 -14.91
C ALA A 219 -18.31 17.85 -13.45
N PHE A 220 -17.21 17.62 -12.73
CA PHE A 220 -17.02 17.99 -11.33
C PHE A 220 -15.95 19.06 -11.13
N CYS A 221 -15.62 19.83 -12.17
CA CYS A 221 -14.68 20.95 -12.06
C CYS A 221 -15.41 22.27 -11.80
N PRO A 222 -15.29 22.89 -10.60
CA PRO A 222 -15.99 24.13 -10.29
C PRO A 222 -15.69 25.28 -11.25
N THR A 223 -14.44 25.36 -11.73
CA THR A 223 -13.98 26.39 -12.69
C THR A 223 -14.59 26.23 -14.08
N LEU A 224 -15.12 25.05 -14.40
CA LEU A 224 -15.75 24.74 -15.69
C LEU A 224 -17.27 24.71 -15.60
N LYS A 225 -17.88 25.02 -14.45
CA LYS A 225 -19.33 24.93 -14.22
C LYS A 225 -20.16 25.64 -15.30
N ALA A 226 -19.75 26.85 -15.68
CA ALA A 226 -20.42 27.64 -16.72
C ALA A 226 -20.02 27.27 -18.16
N GLN A 227 -18.91 26.56 -18.35
CA GLN A 227 -18.33 26.26 -19.67
C GLN A 227 -18.61 24.83 -20.14
N SER A 228 -18.65 23.87 -19.21
CA SER A 228 -18.92 22.47 -19.51
C SER A 228 -20.42 22.24 -19.59
N LYS A 229 -20.88 21.76 -20.74
CA LYS A 229 -22.27 21.31 -20.94
C LYS A 229 -22.63 20.09 -20.07
N ASN A 230 -21.64 19.45 -19.46
CA ASN A 230 -21.79 18.24 -18.66
C ASN A 230 -21.56 18.49 -17.16
N SER A 231 -21.57 19.76 -16.72
CA SER A 231 -21.39 20.04 -15.30
C SER A 231 -22.47 19.37 -14.46
N SER A 232 -22.03 18.64 -13.44
CA SER A 232 -22.88 18.02 -12.42
C SER A 232 -22.95 18.85 -11.14
N LEU A 233 -22.36 20.06 -11.16
CA LEU A 233 -22.31 20.96 -10.01
C LEU A 233 -23.42 22.02 -10.08
N LYS A 234 -24.05 22.27 -8.95
CA LYS A 234 -25.11 23.26 -8.77
C LYS A 234 -24.56 24.63 -8.36
N GLU A 235 -25.44 25.62 -8.32
CA GLU A 235 -25.12 26.93 -7.77
C GLU A 235 -24.66 26.79 -6.30
N GLY A 236 -23.61 27.52 -5.92
CA GLY A 236 -22.99 27.40 -4.59
C GLY A 236 -22.07 26.19 -4.37
N GLU A 237 -22.02 25.20 -5.26
CA GLU A 237 -21.08 24.06 -5.18
C GLU A 237 -19.74 24.41 -5.83
N ASN A 238 -18.81 25.00 -5.07
CA ASN A 238 -17.57 25.58 -5.60
C ASN A 238 -16.30 24.78 -5.27
N CYS A 239 -16.43 23.66 -4.56
CA CYS A 239 -15.35 22.69 -4.38
C CYS A 239 -15.91 21.26 -4.36
N VAL A 240 -15.10 20.33 -4.83
CA VAL A 240 -15.33 18.87 -4.81
C VAL A 240 -14.08 18.19 -4.25
#